data_AF-A0A3C2D3Z4-F1
#
_entry.id   AF-A0A3C2D3Z4-F1
#
_cell.length_a   1.000
_cell.length_b   1.000
_cell.length_c   1.000
_cell.angle_alpha   90.00
_cell.angle_beta   90.00
_cell.angle_gamma   90.00
#
_symmetry.space_group_name_H-M   'P 1'
#
loop_
_entity.id
_entity.type
_entity.pdbx_description
1 polymer ?
#
loop_
_entity_poly.entity_id
_entity_poly.type
_entity_poly.pdbx_seq_one_letter_code
_entity_poly.pdbx_strand_id
1 'polypeptide(L)'
;MENLHEVLKLWHIISFVFMSIPLFNLIVVNERALMGSSFNFGTDRYMENIIRHGAVRCYVFQLSVFVSGILLLVFGPLGIEALWTNYILLAKTILLFTLMGLLSYVHFSLQPKIESFFKDITADTKVPDNFLPSVKPFRILRKRLATVCLFLVLTTIILGMQVYAPLSLTLNLILIGLAGLFAWRVNKTLILFGWL
;
A
#
# COMPACT_ATOMS: atom_id res chain seq x y z
N MET A 1 8.65 15.01 -28.84
CA MET A 1 7.45 14.63 -28.06
C MET A 1 7.44 13.13 -27.75
N GLU A 2 7.82 12.24 -28.67
CA GLU A 2 7.91 10.78 -28.41
C GLU A 2 8.79 10.42 -27.19
N ASN A 3 10.00 10.96 -27.10
CA ASN A 3 10.89 10.68 -25.96
C ASN A 3 10.29 11.13 -24.61
N LEU A 4 9.49 12.21 -24.58
CA LEU A 4 8.84 12.68 -23.36
C LEU A 4 7.75 11.70 -22.92
N HIS A 5 6.91 11.23 -23.86
CA HIS A 5 5.85 10.28 -23.58
C HIS A 5 6.38 8.95 -23.03
N GLU A 6 7.46 8.41 -23.62
CA GLU A 6 8.09 7.17 -23.12
C GLU A 6 8.74 7.35 -21.75
N VAL A 7 9.39 8.50 -21.50
CA VAL A 7 9.91 8.84 -20.16
C VAL A 7 8.78 8.95 -19.14
N LEU A 8 7.65 9.59 -19.48
CA LEU A 8 6.49 9.69 -18.60
C LEU A 8 5.87 8.32 -18.30
N LYS A 9 5.77 7.44 -19.30
CA LYS A 9 5.30 6.06 -19.09
C LYS A 9 6.21 5.31 -18.14
N LEU A 10 7.53 5.37 -18.36
CA LEU A 10 8.49 4.72 -17.50
C LEU A 10 8.40 5.23 -16.06
N TRP A 11 8.34 6.55 -15.88
CA TRP A 11 8.17 7.17 -14.57
C TRP A 11 6.87 6.73 -13.89
N HIS A 12 5.76 6.68 -14.63
CA HIS A 12 4.47 6.22 -14.13
C HIS A 12 4.53 4.76 -13.65
N ILE A 13 5.12 3.87 -14.47
CA ILE A 13 5.28 2.44 -14.16
C ILE A 13 6.18 2.25 -12.93
N ILE A 14 7.35 2.90 -12.90
CA ILE A 14 8.29 2.81 -11.77
C ILE A 14 7.63 3.30 -10.48
N SER A 15 6.84 4.38 -10.54
CA SER A 15 6.13 4.90 -9.38
C SER A 15 5.11 3.88 -8.85
N PHE A 16 4.38 3.18 -9.74
CA PHE A 16 3.50 2.08 -9.37
C PHE A 16 4.26 0.90 -8.72
N VAL A 17 5.42 0.53 -9.27
CA VAL A 17 6.26 -0.54 -8.71
C VAL A 17 6.71 -0.16 -7.29
N PHE A 18 7.21 1.05 -7.08
CA PHE A 18 7.64 1.48 -5.75
C PHE A 18 6.49 1.73 -4.77
N MET A 19 5.28 1.98 -5.26
CA MET A 19 4.06 1.99 -4.42
C MET A 19 3.79 0.62 -3.77
N SER A 20 4.46 -0.45 -4.20
CA SER A 20 4.45 -1.75 -3.51
C SER A 20 5.40 -1.85 -2.33
N ILE A 21 6.33 -0.91 -2.07
CA ILE A 21 7.24 -0.95 -0.89
C ILE A 21 6.50 -1.21 0.44
N PRO A 22 5.34 -0.60 0.72
CA PRO A 22 4.57 -0.90 1.94
C PRO A 22 4.20 -2.39 2.10
N LEU A 23 4.07 -3.16 1.02
CA LEU A 23 3.89 -4.62 1.04
C LEU A 23 5.07 -5.29 1.75
N PHE A 24 6.29 -5.01 1.29
CA PHE A 24 7.50 -5.62 1.84
C PHE A 24 7.70 -5.22 3.30
N ASN A 25 7.41 -3.96 3.64
CA ASN A 25 7.39 -3.52 5.03
C ASN A 25 6.39 -4.32 5.88
N LEU A 26 5.21 -4.66 5.34
CA LEU A 26 4.22 -5.49 6.04
C LEU A 26 4.72 -6.93 6.25
N ILE A 27 5.37 -7.52 5.25
CA ILE A 27 5.98 -8.86 5.34
C ILE A 27 7.02 -8.88 6.46
N VAL A 28 7.98 -7.95 6.41
CA VAL A 28 9.05 -7.83 7.42
C VAL A 28 8.47 -7.63 8.83
N VAL A 29 7.43 -6.81 8.99
CA VAL A 29 6.82 -6.60 10.31
C VAL A 29 6.06 -7.83 10.79
N ASN A 30 5.53 -8.67 9.90
CA ASN A 30 4.92 -9.94 10.30
C ASN A 30 5.95 -10.92 10.85
N GLU A 31 7.20 -10.88 10.36
CA GLU A 31 8.30 -11.70 10.87
C GLU A 31 8.65 -11.40 12.33
N ARG A 32 8.15 -10.30 12.92
CA ARG A 32 8.16 -10.09 14.38
C ARG A 32 7.68 -11.36 15.10
N ALA A 33 6.68 -12.07 14.59
CA ALA A 33 6.18 -13.29 15.22
C ALA A 33 7.27 -14.34 15.55
N LEU A 34 8.40 -14.33 14.83
CA LEU A 34 9.55 -15.21 15.06
C LEU A 34 10.41 -14.80 16.27
N MET A 35 10.27 -13.57 16.77
CA MET A 35 11.07 -12.99 17.85
C MET A 35 10.41 -13.14 19.24
N GLY A 36 9.34 -13.92 19.34
CA GLY A 36 8.60 -14.15 20.59
C GLY A 36 7.37 -13.26 20.77
N SER A 37 6.54 -13.62 21.75
CA SER A 37 5.25 -12.96 22.02
C SER A 37 5.33 -11.77 22.97
N SER A 38 6.41 -11.67 23.75
CA SER A 38 6.65 -10.57 24.68
C SER A 38 7.00 -9.28 23.93
N PHE A 39 6.72 -8.16 24.58
CA PHE A 39 7.14 -6.85 24.08
C PHE A 39 8.64 -6.69 24.28
N ASN A 40 9.35 -6.29 23.23
CA ASN A 40 10.75 -5.87 23.33
C ASN A 40 10.86 -4.47 22.75
N PHE A 41 11.29 -3.50 23.57
CA PHE A 41 11.31 -2.10 23.16
C PHE A 41 12.09 -1.87 21.85
N GLY A 42 13.33 -2.38 21.75
CA GLY A 42 14.16 -2.17 20.57
C GLY A 42 13.53 -2.74 19.30
N THR A 43 13.11 -4.01 19.36
CA THR A 43 12.48 -4.71 18.23
C THR A 43 11.13 -4.11 17.84
N ASP A 44 10.21 -3.96 18.79
CA ASP A 44 8.87 -3.46 18.52
C ASP A 44 8.91 -2.01 18.03
N ARG A 45 9.78 -1.16 18.60
CA ARG A 45 9.93 0.24 18.14
C ARG A 45 10.50 0.31 16.73
N TYR A 46 11.49 -0.54 16.41
CA TYR A 46 12.05 -0.62 15.06
C TYR A 46 10.98 -1.02 14.03
N MET A 47 10.20 -2.07 14.32
CA MET A 47 9.10 -2.52 13.45
C MET A 47 8.03 -1.44 13.25
N GLU A 48 7.66 -0.71 14.32
CA GLU A 48 6.72 0.41 14.20
C GLU A 48 7.26 1.55 13.33
N ASN A 49 8.56 1.86 13.45
CA ASN A 49 9.20 2.88 12.63
C ASN A 49 9.22 2.50 11.15
N ILE A 50 9.43 1.23 10.79
CA ILE A 50 9.36 0.77 9.39
C ILE A 50 8.00 1.13 8.78
N ILE A 51 6.90 0.83 9.49
CA ILE A 51 5.54 1.12 9.00
C ILE A 51 5.32 2.63 8.91
N ARG A 52 5.71 3.37 9.95
CA ARG A 52 5.53 4.83 10.02
C ARG A 52 6.13 5.55 8.83
N HIS A 53 7.41 5.29 8.54
CA HIS A 53 8.10 5.95 7.42
C HIS A 53 7.60 5.43 6.06
N GLY A 54 7.06 4.21 6.00
CA GLY A 54 6.42 3.67 4.80
C GLY A 54 5.24 4.51 4.31
N ALA A 55 4.46 5.11 5.22
CA ALA A 55 3.30 5.92 4.84
C ALA A 55 3.69 7.16 4.03
N VAL A 56 4.71 7.91 4.46
CA VAL A 56 5.19 9.11 3.76
C VAL A 56 5.71 8.77 2.37
N ARG A 57 6.47 7.67 2.24
CA ARG A 57 6.98 7.21 0.95
C ARG A 57 5.82 6.85 0.00
N CYS A 58 4.78 6.19 0.52
CA CYS A 58 3.59 5.84 -0.26
C CYS A 58 2.87 7.08 -0.81
N TYR A 59 2.77 8.18 -0.04
CA TYR A 59 2.23 9.44 -0.54
C TYR A 59 3.02 10.00 -1.72
N VAL A 60 4.35 9.99 -1.63
CA VAL A 60 5.21 10.47 -2.70
C VAL A 60 5.02 9.64 -3.97
N PHE A 61 4.90 8.32 -3.85
CA PHE A 61 4.64 7.45 -5.00
C PHE A 61 3.23 7.64 -5.57
N GLN A 62 2.19 7.77 -4.72
CA GLN A 62 0.82 8.05 -5.16
C GLN A 62 0.72 9.40 -5.88
N LEU A 63 1.38 10.43 -5.36
CA LEU A 63 1.45 11.73 -6.03
C LEU A 63 2.19 11.64 -7.36
N SER A 64 3.31 10.91 -7.40
CA SER A 64 4.05 10.68 -8.65
C SER A 64 3.21 9.96 -9.69
N VAL A 65 2.45 8.93 -9.28
CA VAL A 65 1.48 8.22 -10.14
C VAL A 65 0.38 9.15 -10.63
N PHE A 66 -0.18 9.99 -9.75
CA PHE A 66 -1.22 10.95 -10.12
C PHE A 66 -0.71 11.95 -11.16
N VAL A 67 0.41 12.63 -10.85
CA VAL A 67 1.00 13.65 -11.72
C VAL A 67 1.41 13.05 -13.06
N SER A 68 2.15 11.94 -13.07
CA SER A 68 2.54 11.26 -14.30
C SER A 68 1.32 10.76 -15.10
N GLY A 69 0.26 10.31 -14.44
CA GLY A 69 -0.99 9.90 -15.09
C GLY A 69 -1.68 11.06 -15.81
N ILE A 70 -1.80 12.22 -15.16
CA ILE A 70 -2.35 13.43 -15.80
C ILE A 70 -1.48 13.87 -16.97
N LEU A 71 -0.16 13.91 -16.81
CA LEU A 71 0.76 14.30 -17.88
C LEU A 71 0.69 13.33 -19.08
N LEU A 72 0.51 12.03 -18.84
CA LEU A 72 0.30 11.04 -19.90
C LEU A 72 -1.00 11.28 -20.68
N LEU A 73 -2.04 11.82 -20.05
CA LEU A 73 -3.29 12.16 -20.74
C LEU A 73 -3.20 13.49 -21.49
N VAL A 74 -2.46 14.46 -20.96
CA VAL A 74 -2.26 15.77 -21.60
C VAL A 74 -1.33 15.67 -22.82
N PHE A 75 -0.24 14.91 -22.71
CA PHE A 75 0.78 14.79 -23.76
C PHE A 75 0.70 13.50 -24.57
N GLY A 76 -0.23 12.60 -24.23
CA GLY A 76 -0.45 11.34 -24.92
C GLY A 76 -1.67 11.36 -25.85
N PRO A 77 -1.88 10.28 -26.61
CA PRO A 77 -2.90 10.22 -27.65
C PRO A 77 -4.34 10.08 -27.14
N LEU A 78 -4.53 9.72 -25.87
CA LEU A 78 -5.86 9.46 -25.29
C LEU A 78 -6.62 10.75 -24.91
N GLY A 79 -5.90 11.83 -24.59
CA GLY A 79 -6.51 13.08 -24.12
C GLY A 79 -7.07 13.01 -22.70
N ILE A 80 -7.35 14.19 -22.11
CA ILE A 80 -7.88 14.29 -20.73
C ILE A 80 -9.31 13.76 -20.61
N GLU A 81 -10.08 13.82 -21.69
CA GLU A 81 -11.47 13.35 -21.74
C GLU A 81 -11.59 11.84 -21.46
N ALA A 82 -10.51 11.09 -21.71
CA ALA A 82 -10.43 9.67 -21.41
C ALA A 82 -10.65 9.35 -19.92
N LEU A 83 -10.50 10.33 -19.00
CA LEU A 83 -10.80 10.15 -17.58
C LEU A 83 -12.26 9.78 -17.30
N TRP A 84 -13.20 10.23 -18.13
CA TRP A 84 -14.62 9.97 -17.95
C TRP A 84 -15.25 9.16 -19.09
N THR A 85 -14.63 9.11 -20.27
CA THR A 85 -15.11 8.27 -21.38
C THR A 85 -14.58 6.83 -21.33
N ASN A 86 -13.43 6.59 -20.68
CA ASN A 86 -12.87 5.26 -20.52
C ASN A 86 -13.08 4.73 -19.09
N TYR A 87 -13.92 3.70 -18.95
CA TYR A 87 -14.26 3.12 -17.65
C TYR A 87 -13.06 2.55 -16.87
N ILE A 88 -12.00 2.08 -17.57
CA ILE A 88 -10.79 1.54 -16.94
C ILE A 88 -9.99 2.69 -16.32
N LEU A 89 -9.80 3.79 -17.06
CA LEU A 89 -9.10 4.97 -16.54
C LEU A 89 -9.89 5.64 -15.41
N LEU A 90 -11.21 5.72 -15.53
CA LEU A 90 -12.08 6.19 -14.47
C LEU A 90 -11.92 5.33 -13.21
N ALA A 91 -12.01 4.00 -13.35
CA ALA A 91 -11.84 3.07 -12.23
C ALA A 91 -10.45 3.21 -11.57
N LYS A 92 -9.37 3.30 -12.36
CA LYS A 92 -8.01 3.54 -11.82
C LYS A 92 -7.92 4.86 -11.04
N THR A 93 -8.56 5.90 -11.54
CA THR A 93 -8.59 7.22 -10.89
C THR A 93 -9.31 7.14 -9.55
N ILE A 94 -10.48 6.49 -9.51
CA ILE A 94 -11.24 6.25 -8.27
C ILE A 94 -10.42 5.42 -7.28
N LEU A 95 -9.76 4.36 -7.75
CA LEU A 95 -8.91 3.51 -6.90
C LEU A 95 -7.73 4.30 -6.33
N LEU A 96 -7.09 5.18 -7.10
CA LEU A 96 -6.01 6.02 -6.63
C LEU A 96 -6.47 6.99 -5.52
N PHE A 97 -7.60 7.68 -5.71
CA PHE A 97 -8.15 8.53 -4.66
C PHE A 97 -8.56 7.73 -3.41
N THR A 98 -9.09 6.52 -3.60
CA THR A 98 -9.39 5.60 -2.49
C THR A 98 -8.12 5.24 -1.72
N LEU A 99 -7.04 4.90 -2.42
CA LEU A 99 -5.72 4.60 -1.84
C LEU A 99 -5.16 5.80 -1.06
N MET A 100 -5.27 7.01 -1.60
CA MET A 100 -4.88 8.24 -0.91
C MET A 100 -5.72 8.48 0.34
N GLY A 101 -7.03 8.25 0.27
CA GLY A 101 -7.94 8.37 1.41
C GLY A 101 -7.62 7.37 2.53
N LEU A 102 -7.41 6.10 2.19
CA LEU A 102 -7.00 5.07 3.16
C LEU A 102 -5.67 5.41 3.82
N LEU A 103 -4.68 5.85 3.03
CA LEU A 103 -3.38 6.26 3.54
C LEU A 103 -3.50 7.46 4.48
N SER A 104 -4.37 8.42 4.15
CA SER A 104 -4.64 9.60 4.98
C SER A 104 -5.28 9.26 6.31
N TYR A 105 -6.27 8.37 6.31
CA TYR A 105 -6.82 7.86 7.55
C TYR A 105 -5.77 7.17 8.42
N VAL A 106 -4.93 6.31 7.81
CA VAL A 106 -3.87 5.61 8.55
C VAL A 106 -2.84 6.59 9.11
N HIS A 107 -2.36 7.53 8.31
CA HIS A 107 -1.29 8.45 8.68
C HIS A 107 -1.72 9.50 9.70
N PHE A 108 -2.89 10.11 9.53
CA PHE A 108 -3.34 11.22 10.38
C PHE A 108 -4.19 10.79 11.58
N SER A 109 -4.85 9.62 11.52
CA SER A 109 -5.71 9.16 12.62
C SER A 109 -5.14 7.94 13.34
N LEU A 110 -4.83 6.88 12.61
CA LEU A 110 -4.52 5.59 13.24
C LEU A 110 -3.09 5.52 13.78
N GLN A 111 -2.12 6.00 13.01
CA GLN A 111 -0.71 5.99 13.39
C GLN A 111 -0.43 6.84 14.64
N PRO A 112 -0.93 8.08 14.78
CA PRO A 112 -0.72 8.88 15.99
C PRO A 112 -1.37 8.26 17.23
N LYS A 113 -2.54 7.61 17.08
CA LYS A 113 -3.18 6.85 18.18
C LYS A 113 -2.34 5.66 18.63
N ILE A 114 -1.67 4.97 17.71
CA ILE A 114 -0.74 3.90 18.08
C ILE A 114 0.45 4.51 18.84
N GLU A 115 1.03 5.58 18.32
CA GLU A 115 2.21 6.23 18.91
C GLU A 115 1.96 6.81 20.30
N SER A 116 0.76 7.28 20.59
CA SER A 116 0.43 7.78 21.93
C SER A 116 0.59 6.73 23.02
N PHE A 117 0.38 5.43 22.71
CA PHE A 117 0.63 4.34 23.66
C PHE A 117 2.12 4.11 23.95
N PHE A 118 3.02 4.54 23.05
CA PHE A 118 4.46 4.34 23.19
C PHE A 118 5.18 5.56 23.78
N LYS A 119 4.47 6.68 24.00
CA LYS A 119 5.10 7.97 24.33
C LYS A 119 5.98 7.90 25.58
N ASP A 120 5.55 7.12 26.57
CA ASP A 120 6.19 7.03 27.88
C ASP A 120 6.99 5.73 28.07
N ILE A 121 7.17 4.94 27.01
CA ILE A 121 7.92 3.67 27.04
C ILE A 121 9.32 3.91 26.47
N THR A 122 10.34 3.66 27.27
CA THR A 122 11.76 3.64 26.91
C THR A 122 12.37 2.25 27.19
N ALA A 123 13.67 2.08 26.92
CA ALA A 123 14.38 0.83 27.19
C ALA A 123 14.43 0.49 28.70
N ASP A 124 14.39 1.51 29.56
CA ASP A 124 14.59 1.37 31.01
C ASP A 124 13.27 1.37 31.80
N THR A 125 12.16 1.73 31.16
CA THR A 125 10.84 1.75 31.81
C THR A 125 10.20 0.37 31.83
N LYS A 126 9.60 0.00 32.96
CA LYS A 126 8.75 -1.18 33.04
C LYS A 126 7.50 -0.99 32.17
N VAL A 127 7.29 -1.91 31.24
CA VAL A 127 6.12 -1.91 30.36
C VAL A 127 4.86 -2.14 31.22
N PRO A 128 3.83 -1.29 31.12
CA PRO A 128 2.58 -1.49 31.85
C PRO A 128 1.92 -2.82 31.47
N ASP A 129 1.36 -3.54 32.44
CA ASP A 129 0.79 -4.88 32.23
C ASP A 129 -0.33 -4.90 31.17
N ASN A 130 -1.06 -3.78 31.04
CA ASN A 130 -2.16 -3.62 30.08
C ASN A 130 -1.75 -3.01 28.72
N PHE A 131 -0.46 -2.76 28.48
CA PHE A 131 0.00 -2.09 27.27
C PHE A 131 -0.33 -2.85 25.97
N LEU A 132 0.06 -4.14 25.90
CA LEU A 132 -0.15 -4.96 24.70
C LEU A 132 -1.63 -5.13 24.34
N PRO A 133 -2.54 -5.44 25.29
CA PRO A 133 -3.98 -5.45 25.03
C PRO A 133 -4.53 -4.14 24.48
N SER A 134 -4.06 -2.98 24.97
CA SER A 134 -4.57 -1.66 24.53
C SER A 134 -4.17 -1.30 23.10
N VAL A 135 -2.96 -1.64 22.67
CA VAL A 135 -2.45 -1.27 21.33
C VAL A 135 -2.87 -2.26 20.23
N LYS A 136 -3.11 -3.52 20.59
CA LYS A 136 -3.37 -4.62 19.65
C LYS A 136 -4.54 -4.36 18.69
N PRO A 137 -5.71 -3.84 19.11
CA PRO A 137 -6.82 -3.57 18.19
C PRO A 137 -6.46 -2.59 17.07
N PHE A 138 -5.73 -1.52 17.40
CA PHE A 138 -5.29 -0.51 16.45
C PHE A 138 -4.26 -1.07 15.45
N ARG A 139 -3.32 -1.89 15.94
CA ARG A 139 -2.36 -2.61 15.10
C ARG A 139 -3.08 -3.56 14.12
N ILE A 140 -4.09 -4.28 14.58
CA ILE A 140 -4.90 -5.19 13.74
C ILE A 140 -5.65 -4.38 12.67
N LEU A 141 -6.30 -3.28 13.05
CA LEU A 141 -7.00 -2.41 12.10
C LEU A 141 -6.05 -1.89 11.03
N ARG A 142 -4.86 -1.38 11.40
CA ARG A 142 -3.84 -0.89 10.47
C ARG A 142 -3.43 -1.99 9.49
N LYS A 143 -3.24 -3.21 9.99
CA LYS A 143 -2.88 -4.38 9.19
C LYS A 143 -3.97 -4.74 8.16
N ARG A 144 -5.25 -4.69 8.57
CA ARG A 144 -6.40 -4.90 7.67
C ARG A 144 -6.47 -3.83 6.59
N LEU A 145 -6.29 -2.56 6.95
CA LEU A 145 -6.29 -1.46 5.98
C LEU A 145 -5.12 -1.57 5.00
N ALA A 146 -3.93 -1.96 5.47
CA ALA A 146 -2.78 -2.22 4.59
C ALA A 146 -3.04 -3.38 3.62
N THR A 147 -3.77 -4.41 4.06
CA THR A 147 -4.22 -5.52 3.19
C THR A 147 -5.14 -5.04 2.09
N VAL A 148 -6.12 -4.19 2.44
CA VAL A 148 -7.02 -3.56 1.45
C VAL A 148 -6.23 -2.69 0.49
N CYS A 149 -5.34 -1.82 0.99
CA CYS A 149 -4.47 -1.01 0.13
C CYS A 149 -3.69 -1.86 -0.87
N LEU A 150 -3.05 -2.93 -0.42
CA LEU A 150 -2.32 -3.85 -1.28
C LEU A 150 -3.20 -4.45 -2.39
N PHE A 151 -4.39 -4.92 -2.03
CA PHE A 151 -5.35 -5.43 -3.00
C PHE A 151 -5.72 -4.38 -4.07
N LEU A 152 -5.99 -3.13 -3.64
CA LEU A 152 -6.33 -2.03 -4.55
C LEU A 152 -5.16 -1.64 -5.46
N VAL A 153 -3.91 -1.65 -4.95
CA VAL A 153 -2.70 -1.42 -5.75
C VAL A 153 -2.57 -2.47 -6.85
N LEU A 154 -2.66 -3.76 -6.51
CA LEU A 154 -2.58 -4.86 -7.48
C LEU A 154 -3.70 -4.80 -8.52
N THR A 155 -4.92 -4.49 -8.08
CA THR A 155 -6.07 -4.28 -8.97
C THR A 155 -5.80 -3.14 -9.95
N THR A 156 -5.22 -2.03 -9.47
CA THR A 156 -4.91 -0.87 -10.32
C THR A 156 -3.83 -1.20 -11.36
N ILE A 157 -2.86 -2.06 -11.01
CA ILE A 157 -1.86 -2.57 -11.95
C ILE A 157 -2.52 -3.44 -13.03
N ILE A 158 -3.39 -4.38 -12.64
CA ILE A 158 -4.14 -5.25 -13.56
C ILE A 158 -4.99 -4.43 -14.53
N LEU A 159 -5.71 -3.43 -14.02
CA LEU A 159 -6.47 -2.49 -14.84
C LEU A 159 -5.55 -1.65 -15.75
N GLY A 160 -4.34 -1.32 -15.28
CA GLY A 160 -3.35 -0.59 -16.08
C GLY A 160 -2.95 -1.30 -17.36
N MET A 161 -2.82 -2.63 -17.32
CA MET A 161 -2.54 -3.43 -18.52
C MET A 161 -3.71 -3.38 -19.53
N GLN A 162 -4.95 -3.32 -19.02
CA GLN A 162 -6.17 -3.29 -19.84
C GLN A 162 -6.39 -1.98 -20.60
N VAL A 163 -5.67 -0.92 -20.25
CA VAL A 163 -5.68 0.34 -21.02
C VAL A 163 -5.11 0.13 -22.43
N TYR A 164 -4.14 -0.77 -22.59
CA TYR A 164 -3.47 -1.05 -23.86
C TYR A 164 -3.93 -2.36 -24.51
N ALA A 165 -4.21 -3.38 -23.70
CA ALA A 165 -4.63 -4.69 -24.18
C ALA A 165 -5.80 -5.22 -23.34
N PRO A 166 -7.05 -5.20 -23.84
CA PRO A 166 -8.19 -5.66 -23.06
C PRO A 166 -8.06 -7.15 -22.76
N LEU A 167 -8.38 -7.53 -21.51
CA LEU A 167 -8.40 -8.92 -21.07
C LEU A 167 -9.83 -9.46 -21.17
N SER A 168 -9.96 -10.78 -21.35
CA SER A 168 -11.28 -11.42 -21.23
C SER A 168 -11.81 -11.27 -19.80
N LEU A 169 -13.14 -11.19 -19.66
CA LEU A 169 -13.79 -11.05 -18.36
C LEU A 169 -13.33 -12.14 -17.37
N THR A 170 -13.27 -13.39 -17.84
CA THR A 170 -12.82 -14.54 -17.04
C THR A 170 -11.39 -14.36 -16.54
N LEU A 171 -10.46 -13.97 -17.42
CA LEU A 171 -9.07 -13.75 -17.02
C LEU A 171 -8.94 -12.59 -16.03
N ASN A 172 -9.68 -11.50 -16.24
CA ASN A 172 -9.70 -10.36 -15.33
C ASN A 172 -10.18 -10.77 -13.93
N LEU A 173 -11.28 -11.53 -13.84
CA LEU A 173 -11.80 -12.04 -12.57
C LEU A 173 -10.80 -12.97 -11.86
N ILE A 174 -10.12 -13.85 -12.61
CA ILE A 174 -9.08 -14.73 -12.04
C ILE A 174 -7.92 -13.89 -11.48
N LEU A 175 -7.39 -12.93 -12.24
CA LEU A 175 -6.26 -12.11 -11.80
C LEU A 175 -6.59 -11.26 -10.58
N ILE A 176 -7.78 -10.63 -10.55
CA ILE A 176 -8.25 -9.86 -9.38
C ILE A 176 -8.46 -10.80 -8.18
N GLY A 177 -9.04 -11.99 -8.40
CA GLY A 177 -9.20 -13.00 -7.35
C GLY A 177 -7.87 -13.45 -6.76
N LEU A 178 -6.86 -13.72 -7.60
CA LEU A 178 -5.50 -14.07 -7.17
C LEU A 178 -4.82 -12.91 -6.41
N ALA A 179 -5.01 -11.66 -6.86
CA ALA A 179 -4.52 -10.49 -6.14
C ALA A 179 -5.15 -10.37 -4.74
N GLY A 180 -6.46 -10.64 -4.61
CA GLY A 180 -7.17 -10.68 -3.34
C GLY A 180 -6.68 -11.80 -2.42
N LEU A 181 -6.51 -13.00 -2.96
CA LEU A 181 -5.97 -14.16 -2.23
C LEU A 181 -4.55 -13.86 -1.72
N PHE A 182 -3.70 -13.31 -2.59
CA PHE A 182 -2.33 -12.94 -2.23
C PHE A 182 -2.31 -11.88 -1.12
N ALA A 183 -3.09 -10.81 -1.24
CA ALA A 183 -3.15 -9.76 -0.23
C ALA A 183 -3.60 -10.32 1.13
N TRP A 184 -4.63 -11.18 1.13
CA TRP A 184 -5.11 -11.85 2.33
C TRP A 184 -4.06 -12.78 2.95
N ARG A 185 -3.36 -13.58 2.13
CA ARG A 185 -2.31 -14.51 2.57
C ARG A 185 -1.14 -13.77 3.22
N VAL A 186 -0.61 -12.71 2.60
CA VAL A 186 0.49 -11.88 3.16
C VAL A 186 0.17 -11.37 4.56
N ASN A 187 -1.10 -11.07 4.81
CA ASN A 187 -1.56 -10.59 6.11
C ASN A 187 -1.69 -11.71 7.15
N LYS A 188 -2.01 -12.94 6.75
CA LYS A 188 -2.32 -14.04 7.66
C LYS A 188 -1.15 -14.97 7.94
N THR A 189 -0.26 -15.17 6.98
CA THR A 189 0.84 -16.13 7.06
C THR A 189 2.17 -15.42 6.93
N LEU A 190 3.20 -15.97 7.57
CA LEU A 190 4.58 -15.63 7.25
C LEU A 190 4.88 -16.16 5.85
N ILE A 191 5.37 -15.30 4.96
CA ILE A 191 5.70 -15.66 3.57
C ILE A 191 7.20 -15.53 3.41
N LEU A 192 7.91 -16.63 3.70
CA LEU A 192 9.38 -16.64 3.74
C LEU A 192 10.01 -16.46 2.34
N PHE A 193 9.31 -16.88 1.29
CA PHE A 193 9.82 -16.83 -0.08
C PHE A 193 9.12 -15.79 -0.96
N GLY A 194 8.43 -14.82 -0.36
CA GLY A 194 7.69 -13.74 -1.05
C GLY A 194 6.38 -14.17 -1.74
N TRP A 195 6.32 -15.38 -2.30
CA TRP A 195 5.10 -15.96 -2.90
C TRP A 195 4.50 -17.12 -2.08
N LEU A 196 5.36 -17.84 -1.34
CA LEU A 196 5.03 -19.03 -0.55
C LEU A 196 5.36 -18.84 0.93
#